data_AF-A0A0E3P7N3-F1
#
_entry.id   AF-A0A0E3P7N3-F1
#
_cell.length_a   1.000
_cell.length_b   1.000
_cell.length_c   1.000
_cell.angle_alpha   90.00
_cell.angle_beta   90.00
_cell.angle_gamma   90.00
#
_symmetry.space_group_name_H-M   'P 1'
#
loop_
_entity.id
_entity.type
_entity.pdbx_description
1 polymer ?
#
loop_
_entity_poly.entity_id
_entity_poly.type
_entity_poly.pdbx_seq_one_letter_code
_entity_poly.pdbx_strand_id
1 'polypeptide(L)'
;MMPTRRIKKINGIEYWYEDIPYYDKEKKQIRHKSKYLGRNVNGEPVRVRDALNSSENICPVSKPLKAYNYGELLPLQWITDELKIGEYLGDLFNGKERNMILSMVFNRIARPTAMYNLKTWYESSALSLKWPEVTFEKPKYQ
;
A
#
# COMPACT_ATOMS: atom_id res chain seq x y z
N MET A 1 30.55 -3.95 30.32
CA MET A 1 30.07 -5.27 29.82
C MET A 1 29.63 -5.12 28.38
N MET A 2 29.97 -6.07 27.51
CA MET A 2 29.61 -6.00 26.10
C MET A 2 28.32 -6.78 25.82
N PRO A 3 27.46 -6.29 24.91
CA PRO A 3 26.28 -7.03 24.50
C PRO A 3 26.69 -8.31 23.76
N THR A 4 25.96 -9.40 24.00
CA THR A 4 26.23 -10.72 23.38
C THR A 4 25.09 -11.10 22.45
N ARG A 5 25.40 -11.62 21.26
CA ARG A 5 24.36 -12.08 20.33
C ARG A 5 23.97 -13.52 20.64
N ARG A 6 22.67 -13.81 20.58
CA ARG A 6 22.11 -15.15 20.80
C ARG A 6 21.04 -15.47 19.76
N ILE A 7 20.92 -16.75 19.40
CA ILE A 7 19.86 -17.24 18.52
C ILE A 7 18.79 -17.92 19.40
N LYS A 8 17.52 -17.60 19.16
CA LYS A 8 16.38 -18.26 19.78
C LYS A 8 15.50 -18.89 18.71
N LYS A 9 15.18 -20.17 18.87
CA LYS A 9 14.26 -20.90 17.99
C LYS A 9 12.84 -20.84 18.57
N ILE A 10 11.89 -20.34 17.80
CA ILE A 10 10.47 -20.22 18.17
C ILE A 10 9.66 -20.80 17.00
N ASN A 11 8.84 -21.81 17.26
CA ASN A 11 8.01 -22.49 16.24
C ASN A 11 8.79 -22.93 14.99
N GLY A 12 10.00 -23.47 15.18
CA GLY A 12 10.85 -23.92 14.09
C GLY A 12 11.64 -22.82 13.38
N ILE A 13 11.36 -21.54 13.64
CA ILE A 13 12.03 -20.39 13.04
C ILE A 13 13.09 -19.85 14.00
N GLU A 14 14.28 -19.56 13.48
CA GLU A 14 15.39 -19.01 14.23
C GLU A 14 15.43 -17.48 14.16
N TYR A 15 15.71 -16.86 15.30
CA TYR A 15 15.71 -15.41 15.47
C TYR A 15 16.95 -14.96 16.24
N TRP A 16 17.56 -13.86 15.78
CA TRP A 16 18.67 -13.22 16.45
C TRP A 16 18.19 -12.21 17.49
N TYR A 17 18.80 -12.27 18.66
CA TYR A 17 18.65 -11.31 19.74
C TYR A 17 20.01 -10.82 20.22
N GLU A 18 20.07 -9.58 20.66
CA GLU A 18 21.19 -9.01 21.39
C GLU A 18 20.82 -8.96 22.88
N ASP A 19 21.65 -9.58 23.72
CA ASP A 19 21.52 -9.56 25.15
C ASP A 19 22.35 -8.41 25.72
N ILE A 20 21.66 -7.42 26.28
CA ILE A 20 22.25 -6.16 26.74
C ILE A 20 22.21 -6.14 28.28
N PRO A 21 23.36 -6.31 28.96
CA PRO A 21 23.42 -6.19 30.40
C PRO A 21 23.28 -4.72 30.84
N TYR A 22 22.51 -4.48 31.90
CA TYR A 22 22.34 -3.18 32.53
C TYR A 22 22.34 -3.32 34.05
N TYR A 23 22.80 -2.28 34.76
CA TYR A 23 22.77 -2.26 36.21
C TYR A 23 21.42 -1.75 36.70
N ASP A 24 20.72 -2.55 37.50
CA ASP A 24 19.46 -2.17 38.15
C ASP A 24 19.77 -1.47 39.48
N LYS A 25 19.58 -0.15 39.54
CA LYS A 25 19.95 0.69 40.70
C LYS A 25 19.12 0.39 41.95
N GLU A 26 17.88 -0.05 41.79
CA GLU A 26 16.97 -0.35 42.92
C GLU A 26 17.33 -1.70 43.54
N LYS A 27 17.50 -2.72 42.69
CA LYS A 27 17.79 -4.09 43.13
C LYS A 27 19.28 -4.36 43.33
N LYS A 28 20.14 -3.38 43.04
CA LYS A 28 21.61 -3.42 43.15
C LYS A 28 22.23 -4.66 42.51
N GLN A 29 21.71 -5.08 41.36
CA GLN A 29 22.16 -6.28 40.65
C GLN A 29 22.21 -6.05 39.13
N ILE A 30 23.02 -6.85 38.43
CA ILE A 30 23.10 -6.84 36.98
C ILE A 30 21.89 -7.58 36.41
N ARG A 31 21.19 -6.96 35.46
CA ARG A 31 20.04 -7.54 34.76
C ARG A 31 20.25 -7.44 33.26
N HIS A 32 19.41 -8.14 32.52
CA HIS A 32 19.58 -8.34 31.08
C HIS A 32 18.31 -7.91 30.34
N LYS A 33 18.47 -7.16 29.23
CA LYS A 33 17.38 -6.89 28.27
C LYS A 33 17.71 -7.53 26.94
N SER A 34 16.73 -8.20 26.35
CA SER A 34 16.86 -8.77 25.00
C SER A 34 16.33 -7.79 23.95
N LYS A 35 17.17 -7.41 23.00
CA LYS A 35 16.78 -6.63 21.82
C LYS A 35 16.69 -7.55 20.62
N TYR A 36 15.57 -7.51 19.91
CA TYR A 36 15.38 -8.29 18.68
C TYR A 36 16.19 -7.68 17.53
N LEU A 37 16.97 -8.52 16.82
CA LEU A 37 17.79 -8.08 15.68
C LEU A 37 17.16 -8.48 14.33
N GLY A 38 16.51 -9.64 14.26
CA GLY A 38 15.91 -10.13 13.01
C GLY A 38 15.69 -11.64 13.00
N ARG A 39 15.11 -12.14 11.92
CA ARG A 39 15.03 -13.57 11.62
C ARG A 39 16.41 -14.03 11.12
N ASN A 40 16.86 -15.20 11.55
CA ASN A 40 18.07 -15.81 11.02
C ASN A 40 17.79 -16.31 9.61
N VAL A 41 18.45 -15.72 8.61
CA VAL A 41 18.45 -16.18 7.23
C VAL A 41 19.92 -16.34 6.84
N ASN A 42 20.35 -17.57 6.54
CA ASN A 42 21.74 -17.89 6.17
C ASN A 42 22.83 -17.40 7.15
N GLY A 43 22.52 -17.35 8.45
CA GLY A 43 23.48 -16.93 9.48
C GLY A 43 23.46 -15.44 9.82
N GLU A 44 22.65 -14.63 9.13
CA GLU A 44 22.55 -13.19 9.36
C GLU A 44 21.15 -12.76 9.84
N PRO A 45 21.06 -11.72 10.71
CA PRO A 45 19.79 -11.16 11.15
C PRO A 45 19.14 -10.30 10.04
N VAL A 46 18.08 -10.81 9.43
CA VAL A 46 17.30 -10.09 8.42
C VAL A 46 15.96 -9.63 9.00
N ARG A 47 15.53 -8.41 8.66
CA ARG A 47 14.18 -7.93 9.03
C ARG A 47 13.14 -8.86 8.43
N VAL A 48 12.10 -9.21 9.20
CA VAL A 48 11.09 -10.20 8.77
C VAL A 48 10.45 -9.83 7.42
N ARG A 49 10.19 -8.53 7.18
CA ARG A 49 9.63 -8.03 5.92
C ARG A 49 10.53 -8.29 4.71
N ASP A 50 11.84 -8.27 4.91
CA ASP A 50 12.81 -8.50 3.85
C ASP A 50 13.06 -10.00 3.68
N ALA A 51 13.14 -10.75 4.80
CA ALA A 51 13.29 -12.21 4.82
C ALA A 51 12.13 -12.95 4.12
N LEU A 52 10.90 -12.43 4.20
CA LEU A 52 9.73 -12.96 3.46
C LEU A 52 9.85 -12.79 1.94
N ASN A 53 10.72 -11.90 1.46
CA ASN A 53 11.00 -11.73 0.02
C ASN A 53 12.23 -12.53 -0.43
N SER A 54 13.00 -13.13 0.49
CA SER A 54 14.30 -13.77 0.20
C SER A 54 14.26 -15.30 0.22
N SER A 55 13.21 -15.91 0.75
CA SER A 55 13.12 -17.38 0.81
C SER A 55 12.44 -17.92 -0.46
N GLU A 56 13.18 -18.69 -1.26
CA GLU A 56 12.68 -19.42 -2.44
C GLU A 56 11.49 -20.35 -2.13
N ASN A 57 11.29 -20.72 -0.85
CA ASN A 57 10.29 -21.68 -0.39
C ASN A 57 9.05 -21.05 0.30
N ILE A 58 8.93 -19.73 0.35
CA ILE A 58 7.71 -19.05 0.79
C ILE A 58 7.33 -18.13 -0.36
N CYS A 59 6.13 -18.32 -0.94
CA CYS A 59 5.60 -17.42 -1.96
C CYS A 59 5.88 -15.98 -1.51
N PRO A 60 6.67 -15.20 -2.26
CA PRO A 60 7.00 -13.85 -1.84
C PRO A 60 5.68 -13.17 -1.57
N VAL A 61 5.46 -12.69 -0.34
CA VAL A 61 4.33 -11.81 -0.05
C VAL A 61 4.64 -10.54 -0.81
N SER A 62 4.28 -10.54 -2.09
CA SER A 62 4.64 -9.53 -3.05
C SER A 62 4.19 -8.20 -2.49
N LYS A 63 5.14 -7.29 -2.24
CA LYS A 63 4.80 -5.92 -1.85
C LYS A 63 3.78 -5.40 -2.87
N PRO A 64 2.60 -4.90 -2.43
CA PRO A 64 1.62 -4.39 -3.37
C PRO A 64 2.26 -3.26 -4.16
N LEU A 65 2.40 -3.47 -5.48
CA LEU A 65 3.07 -2.53 -6.38
C LEU A 65 2.28 -1.22 -6.52
N LYS A 66 0.94 -1.31 -6.43
CA LYS A 66 0.01 -0.20 -6.55
C LYS A 66 -1.17 -0.43 -5.62
N ALA A 67 -1.72 0.66 -5.09
CA ALA A 67 -2.97 0.68 -4.34
C ALA A 67 -3.93 1.65 -5.04
N TYR A 68 -5.20 1.25 -5.15
CA TYR A 68 -6.21 2.01 -5.88
C TYR A 68 -7.38 2.36 -4.98
N ASN A 69 -7.89 3.59 -5.10
CA ASN A 69 -9.12 4.01 -4.45
C ASN A 69 -10.32 3.37 -5.17
N TYR A 70 -11.13 2.61 -4.44
CA TYR A 70 -12.30 1.92 -5.00
C TYR A 70 -13.58 2.12 -4.18
N GLY A 71 -13.48 2.08 -2.85
CA GLY A 71 -14.67 2.12 -1.97
C GLY A 71 -15.55 3.35 -2.18
N GLU A 72 -14.95 4.53 -2.40
CA GLU A 72 -15.68 5.78 -2.66
C GLU A 72 -16.40 5.80 -4.01
N LEU A 73 -15.98 4.96 -4.96
CA LEU A 73 -16.54 4.90 -6.30
C LEU A 73 -17.70 3.92 -6.41
N LEU A 74 -17.79 2.92 -5.52
CA LEU A 74 -18.82 1.89 -5.58
C LEU A 74 -20.25 2.48 -5.55
N PRO A 75 -20.61 3.37 -4.60
CA PRO A 75 -21.95 3.96 -4.60
C PRO A 75 -22.20 4.81 -5.85
N LEU A 76 -21.18 5.54 -6.34
CA LEU A 76 -21.32 6.40 -7.51
C LEU A 76 -21.54 5.60 -8.79
N GLN A 77 -20.82 4.49 -8.94
CA GLN A 77 -21.01 3.57 -10.06
C GLN A 77 -22.40 2.95 -10.01
N TRP A 78 -22.83 2.48 -8.83
CA TRP A 78 -24.16 1.90 -8.66
C TRP A 78 -25.28 2.89 -9.01
N ILE A 79 -25.20 4.13 -8.51
CA ILE A 79 -26.16 5.20 -8.85
C ILE A 79 -26.15 5.51 -10.35
N THR A 80 -24.97 5.55 -10.97
CA THR A 80 -24.82 5.82 -12.41
C THR A 80 -25.49 4.72 -13.25
N ASP A 81 -25.35 3.47 -12.83
CA ASP A 81 -25.96 2.31 -13.49
C ASP A 81 -27.48 2.29 -13.26
N GLU A 82 -27.94 2.52 -12.02
CA GLU A 82 -29.37 2.54 -11.65
C GLU A 82 -30.14 3.64 -12.38
N LEU A 83 -29.56 4.84 -12.46
CA LEU A 83 -30.14 5.99 -13.17
C LEU A 83 -29.87 5.97 -14.68
N LYS A 84 -29.19 4.94 -15.19
CA LYS A 84 -28.81 4.79 -16.60
C LYS A 84 -28.08 6.00 -17.18
N ILE A 85 -27.35 6.74 -16.35
CA ILE A 85 -26.63 7.96 -16.77
C ILE A 85 -25.60 7.63 -17.85
N GLY A 86 -24.95 6.47 -17.75
CA GLY A 86 -24.00 6.00 -18.76
C GLY A 86 -24.64 5.70 -20.13
N GLU A 87 -25.92 5.30 -20.16
CA GLU A 87 -26.67 5.08 -21.41
C GLU A 87 -26.99 6.42 -22.06
N TYR A 88 -27.60 7.36 -21.31
CA TYR A 88 -27.93 8.70 -21.82
C TYR A 88 -26.72 9.49 -22.30
N LEU A 89 -25.58 9.38 -21.60
CA LEU A 89 -24.34 9.99 -22.07
C LEU A 89 -23.79 9.27 -23.31
N GLY A 90 -24.02 7.97 -23.46
CA GLY A 90 -23.61 7.19 -24.63
C GLY A 90 -24.36 7.58 -25.92
N ASP A 91 -25.58 8.10 -25.79
CA ASP A 91 -26.34 8.63 -26.94
C ASP A 91 -25.75 9.94 -27.47
N LEU A 92 -25.01 10.68 -26.64
CA LEU A 92 -24.46 12.00 -26.95
C LEU A 92 -22.95 12.00 -27.21
N PHE A 93 -22.23 11.06 -26.59
CA PHE A 93 -20.77 11.03 -26.57
C PHE A 93 -20.24 9.64 -26.87
N ASN A 94 -19.04 9.56 -27.44
CA ASN A 94 -18.37 8.28 -27.59
C ASN A 94 -17.97 7.70 -26.22
N GLY A 95 -17.65 6.40 -26.17
CA GLY A 95 -17.35 5.70 -24.92
C GLY A 95 -16.24 6.36 -24.10
N LYS A 96 -15.20 6.88 -24.77
CA LYS A 96 -14.08 7.55 -24.11
C LYS A 96 -14.52 8.87 -23.45
N GLU A 97 -15.23 9.71 -24.18
CA GLU A 97 -15.75 10.99 -23.69
C GLU A 97 -16.74 10.79 -22.54
N ARG A 98 -17.67 9.85 -22.69
CA ARG A 98 -18.58 9.47 -21.60
C ARG A 98 -17.81 9.08 -20.33
N ASN A 99 -16.84 8.18 -20.45
CA ASN A 99 -16.07 7.69 -19.31
C ASN A 99 -15.22 8.82 -18.69
N MET A 100 -14.73 9.75 -19.51
CA MET A 100 -14.03 10.96 -19.05
C MET A 100 -14.96 11.88 -18.25
N ILE A 101 -16.16 12.15 -18.75
CA ILE A 101 -17.18 12.96 -18.06
C ILE A 101 -17.56 12.32 -16.72
N LEU A 102 -17.85 11.01 -16.71
CA LEU A 102 -18.17 10.28 -15.47
C LEU A 102 -17.02 10.36 -14.47
N SER A 103 -15.77 10.22 -14.92
CA SER A 103 -14.59 10.33 -14.06
C SER A 103 -14.47 11.71 -13.42
N MET A 104 -14.75 12.78 -14.17
CA MET A 104 -14.76 14.16 -13.65
C MET A 104 -15.88 14.37 -12.62
N VAL A 105 -17.08 13.86 -12.89
CA VAL A 105 -18.21 13.93 -11.96
C VAL A 105 -17.90 13.16 -10.69
N PHE A 106 -17.36 11.95 -10.80
CA PHE A 106 -16.97 11.14 -9.64
C PHE A 106 -15.89 11.82 -8.81
N ASN A 107 -14.88 12.44 -9.44
CA ASN A 107 -13.91 13.27 -8.73
C ASN A 107 -14.61 14.39 -7.96
N ARG A 108 -15.55 15.09 -8.61
CA ARG A 108 -16.23 16.23 -8.00
C ARG A 108 -17.09 15.85 -6.79
N ILE A 109 -17.62 14.63 -6.75
CA ILE A 109 -18.46 14.15 -5.65
C ILE A 109 -17.61 13.51 -4.54
N ALA A 110 -16.76 12.53 -4.89
CA ALA A 110 -16.03 11.74 -3.90
C ALA A 110 -14.86 12.51 -3.28
N ARG A 111 -14.04 13.17 -4.11
CA ARG A 111 -12.85 13.87 -3.66
C ARG A 111 -12.53 15.04 -4.58
N PRO A 112 -13.21 16.20 -4.41
CA PRO A 112 -13.04 17.34 -5.28
C PRO A 112 -11.58 17.80 -5.28
N THR A 113 -10.88 17.53 -6.37
CA THR A 113 -9.53 18.07 -6.59
C THR A 113 -9.59 19.18 -7.62
N ALA A 114 -8.62 20.11 -7.58
CA ALA A 114 -8.46 21.07 -8.66
C ALA A 114 -8.22 20.35 -10.00
N MET A 115 -8.69 20.90 -11.11
CA MET A 115 -8.64 20.22 -12.42
C MET A 115 -7.22 19.83 -12.84
N TYR A 116 -6.20 20.62 -12.46
CA TYR A 116 -4.81 20.30 -12.73
C TYR A 116 -4.31 19.04 -12.00
N ASN A 117 -4.97 18.62 -10.93
CA ASN A 117 -4.68 17.40 -10.16
C ASN A 117 -5.55 16.20 -10.55
N LEU A 118 -6.50 16.39 -11.47
CA LEU A 118 -7.47 15.35 -11.83
C LEU A 118 -6.78 14.10 -12.39
N LYS A 119 -5.72 14.27 -13.19
CA LYS A 119 -4.91 13.17 -13.71
C LYS A 119 -4.37 12.28 -12.58
N THR A 120 -3.73 12.89 -11.59
CA THR A 120 -3.13 12.17 -10.46
C THR A 120 -4.18 11.43 -9.65
N TRP A 121 -5.33 12.06 -9.40
CA TRP A 121 -6.45 11.39 -8.73
C TRP A 121 -6.95 10.19 -9.54
N TYR A 122 -7.17 10.38 -10.85
CA TYR A 122 -7.68 9.34 -11.74
C TYR A 122 -6.75 8.12 -11.79
N GLU A 123 -5.44 8.34 -11.96
CA GLU A 123 -4.40 7.30 -11.97
C GLU A 123 -4.32 6.50 -10.66
N SER A 124 -4.69 7.13 -9.54
CA SER A 124 -4.78 6.49 -8.22
C SER A 124 -6.11 5.78 -7.95
N SER A 125 -7.08 5.91 -8.86
CA SER A 125 -8.43 5.36 -8.71
C SER A 125 -8.58 4.06 -9.50
N ALA A 126 -9.50 3.20 -9.06
CA ALA A 126 -9.86 2.00 -9.81
C ALA A 126 -10.47 2.30 -11.19
N LEU A 127 -10.92 3.55 -11.45
CA LEU A 127 -11.40 3.95 -12.77
C LEU A 127 -10.31 3.84 -13.84
N SER A 128 -9.04 4.09 -13.48
CA SER A 128 -7.90 3.94 -14.41
C SER A 128 -7.67 2.50 -14.87
N LEU A 129 -8.10 1.52 -14.07
CA LEU A 129 -8.09 0.11 -14.44
C LEU A 129 -9.30 -0.24 -15.31
N LYS A 130 -10.45 0.39 -15.04
CA LYS A 130 -11.72 0.13 -15.75
C LYS A 130 -11.75 0.79 -17.14
N TRP A 131 -11.19 1.98 -17.27
CA TRP A 131 -11.25 2.83 -18.47
C TRP A 131 -9.86 3.32 -18.90
N PRO A 132 -8.91 2.40 -19.22
CA PRO A 132 -7.52 2.76 -19.52
C PRO A 132 -7.35 3.70 -20.72
N GLU A 133 -8.37 3.82 -21.58
CA GLU A 133 -8.40 4.74 -22.72
C GLU A 133 -8.57 6.22 -22.31
N VAL A 134 -9.06 6.49 -21.10
CA VAL A 134 -9.26 7.85 -20.60
C VAL A 134 -7.92 8.42 -20.15
N THR A 135 -7.57 9.57 -20.72
CA THR A 135 -6.31 10.26 -20.46
C THR A 135 -6.58 11.71 -20.12
N PHE A 136 -6.11 12.16 -18.97
CA PHE A 136 -6.10 13.57 -18.60
C PHE A 136 -4.72 14.17 -18.87
N GLU A 137 -4.68 15.34 -19.48
CA GLU A 137 -3.44 16.09 -19.68
C GLU A 137 -3.05 16.83 -18.39
N LYS A 138 -1.76 16.87 -18.08
CA LYS A 138 -1.27 17.83 -17.07
C LYS A 138 -1.27 19.20 -17.74
N PRO A 139 -1.85 20.24 -17.13
CA PRO A 139 -1.75 21.56 -17.69
C PRO A 139 -0.28 21.95 -17.81
N LYS A 140 0.09 22.46 -18.98
CA LYS A 140 1.40 23.07 -19.18
C LYS A 140 1.38 24.36 -18.36
N TYR A 141 2.16 24.40 -17.28
CA TYR A 141 2.38 25.64 -16.54
C TYR A 141 2.91 26.69 -17.53
N GLN A 142 2.20 27.81 -17.67
CA GLN A 142 2.72 29.07 -18.19
C GLN A 142 3.32 29.85 -17.04
#